data_AF-A0A3E4XNU7-F1
#
_entry.id   AF-A0A3E4XNU7-F1
#
_cell.length_a   1.000
_cell.length_b   1.000
_cell.length_c   1.000
_cell.angle_alpha   90.00
_cell.angle_beta   90.00
_cell.angle_gamma   90.00
#
_symmetry.space_group_name_H-M   'P 1'
#
loop_
_entity.id
_entity.type
_entity.pdbx_description
1 polymer ?
#
loop_
_entity_poly.entity_id
_entity_poly.type
_entity_poly.pdbx_seq_one_letter_code
_entity_poly.pdbx_strand_id
1 'polypeptide(L)'
;MKKKLNFGILAIMGVVVFSACGSDSDLFNPEKAAAKKEAQYASAFVQRYGEIAVDQDWGFGVTPTTRVANTNSNQWKDFTEVPGSVTATEKEVVTEWFKTYRNPQSIGGDWTDFFVQHVSGSHSNMDFLVAASDDHINNFNATEGAIMLMQNSGTSSFGYRASLDGKMHYNYTIQYIEGAYYVGFDFEATGQNPNQQVAADGYYSDWIVKISPAVYTNAYRIIAEDLGDSDDFDFNDVVFDVATNGGATIITLQAAGGTLPLYIEVGGDSREVHGLFGVSNTTMVNTGAGATKAPVMYRVNGTGAVNVKVEGQNAEVYTLKAEIGKAPQKIRVETRYEWTTERQAINDKYPGFADWVADPTANWY
;
A
#
# COMPACT_ATOMS: atom_id res chain seq x y z
N MET A 1 -4.88 16.45 65.46
CA MET A 1 -5.32 17.24 64.30
C MET A 1 -4.25 17.18 63.22
N LYS A 2 -4.44 16.35 62.18
CA LYS A 2 -3.58 16.31 60.98
C LYS A 2 -4.47 16.72 59.81
N LYS A 3 -4.23 17.92 59.24
CA LYS A 3 -4.92 18.39 58.04
C LYS A 3 -4.40 17.59 56.85
N LYS A 4 -5.29 16.87 56.17
CA LYS A 4 -5.02 16.27 54.85
C LYS A 4 -5.26 17.35 53.80
N LEU A 5 -4.22 17.64 53.02
CA LEU A 5 -4.29 18.51 51.86
C LEU A 5 -4.67 17.61 50.67
N ASN A 6 -5.92 17.71 50.19
CA ASN A 6 -6.35 17.05 48.95
C ASN A 6 -5.90 17.94 47.78
N PHE A 7 -4.93 17.46 47.00
CA PHE A 7 -4.65 17.98 45.66
C PHE A 7 -5.69 17.37 44.71
N GLY A 8 -6.83 18.05 44.56
CA GLY A 8 -7.68 17.88 43.40
C GLY A 8 -6.99 18.55 42.22
N ILE A 9 -6.50 17.76 41.27
CA ILE A 9 -5.97 18.25 40.00
C ILE A 9 -7.16 18.78 39.20
N LEU A 10 -7.22 20.10 39.09
CA LEU A 10 -8.11 20.84 38.22
C LEU A 10 -7.54 20.69 36.80
N ALA A 11 -8.08 19.77 36.00
CA ALA A 11 -7.80 19.72 34.57
C ALA A 11 -8.42 20.98 33.94
N ILE A 12 -7.57 21.91 33.52
CA ILE A 12 -7.98 23.12 32.81
C ILE A 12 -8.43 22.68 31.43
N MET A 13 -9.75 22.55 31.25
CA MET A 13 -10.42 22.56 29.96
C MET A 13 -10.16 23.90 29.28
N GLY A 14 -9.14 23.95 28.44
CA GLY A 14 -8.88 25.05 27.54
C GLY A 14 -9.60 24.83 26.23
N VAL A 15 -10.93 24.99 26.21
CA VAL A 15 -11.66 25.21 24.94
C VAL A 15 -11.23 26.60 24.45
N VAL A 16 -10.20 26.65 23.61
CA VAL A 16 -9.84 27.86 22.88
C VAL A 16 -10.85 28.01 21.74
N VAL A 17 -11.98 28.66 22.02
CA VAL A 17 -12.83 29.20 20.95
C VAL A 17 -12.05 30.36 20.32
N PHE A 18 -11.34 30.10 19.23
CA PHE A 18 -10.81 31.18 18.41
C PHE A 18 -11.99 31.93 17.78
N SER A 19 -12.31 33.10 18.33
CA SER A 19 -13.13 34.09 17.63
C SER A 19 -12.41 34.49 16.35
N ALA A 20 -12.88 33.97 15.22
CA ALA A 20 -12.46 34.37 13.88
C ALA A 20 -12.93 35.80 13.60
N CYS A 21 -12.21 36.80 14.13
CA CYS A 21 -12.30 38.21 13.75
C CYS A 21 -10.97 38.89 14.12
N GLY A 22 -9.94 38.68 13.31
CA GLY A 22 -8.65 39.37 13.41
C GLY A 22 -8.04 39.47 12.02
N SER A 23 -7.79 40.70 11.57
CA SER A 23 -7.47 41.12 10.20
C SER A 23 -6.30 40.40 9.50
N ASP A 24 -6.44 40.25 8.18
CA ASP A 24 -5.60 39.58 7.16
C ASP A 24 -4.12 40.06 7.01
N SER A 25 -3.40 40.38 8.09
CA SER A 25 -2.02 40.87 7.98
C SER A 25 -0.90 39.86 8.29
N ASP A 26 -1.22 38.60 8.59
CA ASP A 26 -0.24 37.62 9.11
C ASP A 26 0.05 36.43 8.15
N LEU A 27 -0.35 36.53 6.88
CA LEU A 27 -0.23 35.49 5.84
C LEU A 27 1.21 35.20 5.36
N PHE A 28 2.23 35.90 5.87
CA PHE A 28 3.63 35.79 5.40
C PHE A 28 4.59 35.12 6.39
N ASN A 29 4.09 34.51 7.47
CA ASN A 29 4.92 33.66 8.33
C ASN A 29 4.48 32.18 8.21
N PRO A 30 5.27 31.35 7.52
CA PRO A 30 4.94 29.93 7.30
C PRO A 30 4.69 29.13 8.59
N GLU A 31 5.42 29.41 9.67
CA GLU A 31 5.25 28.71 10.95
C GLU A 31 3.92 29.05 11.62
N LYS A 32 3.47 30.31 11.52
CA LYS A 32 2.15 30.73 12.03
C LYS A 32 1.01 30.14 11.19
N ALA A 33 1.20 30.01 9.88
CA ALA A 33 0.21 29.41 8.99
C ALA A 33 -0.02 27.93 9.31
N ALA A 34 1.06 27.18 9.56
CA ALA A 34 1.00 25.78 9.99
C ALA A 34 0.23 25.60 11.30
N ALA A 35 0.60 26.36 12.33
CA ALA A 35 -0.06 26.29 13.63
C ALA A 35 -1.55 26.66 13.55
N LYS A 36 -1.90 27.65 12.71
CA LYS A 36 -3.30 28.02 12.46
C LYS A 36 -4.08 26.88 11.81
N LYS A 37 -3.51 26.24 10.79
CA LYS A 37 -4.13 25.12 10.08
C LYS A 37 -4.36 23.92 11.00
N GLU A 38 -3.34 23.55 11.80
CA GLU A 38 -3.48 22.50 12.82
C GLU A 38 -4.56 22.81 13.86
N ALA A 39 -4.66 24.07 14.32
CA ALA A 39 -5.68 24.49 15.27
C ALA A 39 -7.10 24.46 14.68
N GLN A 40 -7.25 24.85 13.41
CA GLN A 40 -8.53 24.77 12.69
C GLN A 40 -8.98 23.32 12.53
N TYR A 41 -8.08 22.44 12.08
CA TYR A 41 -8.33 21.01 11.98
C TYR A 41 -8.76 20.42 13.34
N ALA A 42 -8.00 20.69 14.41
CA ALA A 42 -8.32 20.18 15.74
C ALA A 42 -9.69 20.69 16.26
N SER A 43 -10.01 21.95 16.00
CA SER A 43 -11.32 22.52 16.37
C SER A 43 -12.47 21.84 15.62
N ALA A 44 -12.31 21.61 14.31
CA ALA A 44 -13.31 20.93 13.50
C ALA A 44 -13.50 19.46 13.93
N PHE A 45 -12.40 18.77 14.23
CA PHE A 45 -12.44 17.38 14.71
C PHE A 45 -13.19 17.27 16.04
N VAL A 46 -12.87 18.11 17.03
CA VAL A 46 -13.55 18.13 18.33
C VAL A 46 -15.02 18.55 18.18
N GLN A 47 -15.33 19.47 17.27
CA GLN A 47 -16.71 19.84 16.98
C GLN A 47 -17.52 18.65 16.41
N ARG A 48 -16.88 17.79 15.60
CA ARG A 48 -17.51 16.64 14.95
C ARG A 48 -17.64 15.43 15.89
N TYR A 49 -16.60 15.12 16.65
CA TYR A 49 -16.48 13.86 17.41
C TYR A 49 -16.50 14.03 18.93
N GLY A 50 -16.41 15.26 19.44
CA GLY A 50 -16.43 15.55 20.88
C GLY A 50 -15.05 15.56 21.52
N GLU A 51 -15.04 15.43 22.85
CA GLU A 51 -13.82 15.45 23.65
C GLU A 51 -12.98 14.19 23.41
N ILE A 52 -11.67 14.39 23.24
CA ILE A 52 -10.71 13.33 22.96
C ILE A 52 -10.18 12.79 24.29
N ALA A 53 -10.17 11.47 24.46
CA ALA A 53 -9.56 10.86 25.64
C ALA A 53 -8.08 11.21 25.76
N VAL A 54 -7.63 11.57 26.96
CA VAL A 54 -6.26 12.03 27.22
C VAL A 54 -5.18 10.99 26.91
N ASP A 55 -5.55 9.71 26.87
CA ASP A 55 -4.70 8.56 26.59
C ASP A 55 -4.97 7.93 25.20
N GLN A 56 -5.80 8.57 24.37
CA GLN A 56 -6.04 8.13 22.99
C GLN A 56 -4.75 8.23 22.17
N ASP A 57 -4.25 7.08 21.70
CA ASP A 57 -2.96 6.92 21.02
C ASP A 57 -3.08 6.69 19.51
N TRP A 58 -4.32 6.62 19.00
CA TRP A 58 -4.66 6.45 17.59
C TRP A 58 -4.08 5.18 16.96
N GLY A 59 -3.84 4.15 17.77
CA GLY A 59 -3.25 2.87 17.36
C GLY A 59 -1.73 2.87 17.30
N PHE A 60 -1.05 3.96 17.68
CA PHE A 60 0.42 4.07 17.61
C PHE A 60 1.15 3.69 18.91
N GLY A 61 0.46 3.50 20.04
CA GLY A 61 1.09 3.09 21.31
C GLY A 61 1.44 1.60 21.39
N VAL A 62 0.95 0.77 20.47
CA VAL A 62 1.39 -0.62 20.30
C VAL A 62 2.68 -0.70 19.50
N THR A 63 3.82 -0.99 20.15
CA THR A 63 5.11 -1.15 19.46
C THR A 63 5.07 -2.33 18.48
N PRO A 64 5.46 -2.14 17.20
CA PRO A 64 5.58 -3.25 16.25
C PRO A 64 6.61 -4.27 16.74
N THR A 65 6.26 -5.56 16.76
CA THR A 65 7.24 -6.62 16.92
C THR A 65 8.12 -6.69 15.67
N THR A 66 9.37 -6.25 15.78
CA THR A 66 10.38 -6.46 14.73
C THR A 66 10.81 -7.93 14.72
N ARG A 67 10.81 -8.56 13.54
CA ARG A 67 11.41 -9.90 13.37
C ARG A 67 12.74 -9.78 12.64
N VAL A 68 13.68 -10.61 13.06
CA VAL A 68 14.98 -10.80 12.39
C VAL A 68 14.72 -11.54 11.07
N ALA A 69 15.50 -11.23 10.02
CA ALA A 69 15.42 -11.92 8.73
C ALA A 69 15.52 -13.45 8.93
N ASN A 70 14.57 -14.22 8.37
CA ASN A 70 14.74 -15.65 8.25
C ASN A 70 15.18 -15.97 6.82
N THR A 71 16.39 -16.49 6.67
CA THR A 71 17.06 -16.73 5.38
C THR A 71 16.58 -18.00 4.66
N ASN A 72 15.63 -18.75 5.25
CA ASN A 72 15.13 -19.99 4.66
C ASN A 72 13.88 -19.79 3.79
N SER A 73 14.07 -19.93 2.48
CA SER A 73 13.09 -19.72 1.41
C SER A 73 11.84 -20.64 1.42
N ASN A 74 11.64 -21.50 2.42
CA ASN A 74 10.44 -22.35 2.51
C ASN A 74 9.55 -22.04 3.74
N GLN A 75 9.85 -20.95 4.46
CA GLN A 75 9.12 -20.53 5.66
C GLN A 75 8.27 -19.27 5.45
N TRP A 76 7.90 -18.93 4.20
CA TRP A 76 7.12 -17.71 3.91
C TRP A 76 5.87 -17.56 4.77
N LYS A 77 5.17 -18.67 5.03
CA LYS A 77 3.98 -18.72 5.89
C LYS A 77 4.20 -18.19 7.31
N ASP A 78 5.44 -18.12 7.78
CA ASP A 78 5.75 -17.64 9.12
C ASP A 78 5.71 -16.10 9.20
N PHE A 79 5.71 -15.40 8.05
CA PHE A 79 5.77 -13.93 7.99
C PHE A 79 4.91 -13.30 6.87
N THR A 80 4.28 -14.11 6.02
CA THR A 80 3.33 -13.67 5.00
C THR A 80 2.07 -14.51 5.02
N GLU A 81 0.96 -13.92 4.60
CA GLU A 81 -0.25 -14.65 4.25
C GLU A 81 -0.04 -15.32 2.89
N VAL A 82 0.04 -16.65 2.88
CA VAL A 82 0.27 -17.41 1.65
C VAL A 82 -1.05 -17.49 0.87
N PRO A 83 -1.08 -17.07 -0.41
CA PRO A 83 -2.25 -17.18 -1.26
C PRO A 83 -2.80 -18.61 -1.34
N GLY A 84 -4.12 -18.73 -1.41
CA GLY A 84 -4.79 -19.99 -1.69
C GLY A 84 -4.38 -20.57 -3.05
N SER A 85 -4.56 -21.88 -3.24
CA SER A 85 -4.24 -22.54 -4.50
C SER A 85 -5.11 -22.03 -5.65
N VAL A 86 -4.53 -21.93 -6.86
CA VAL A 86 -5.26 -21.62 -8.09
C VAL A 86 -6.25 -22.75 -8.39
N THR A 87 -7.54 -22.41 -8.47
CA THR A 87 -8.61 -23.41 -8.65
C THR A 87 -8.64 -23.96 -10.09
N ALA A 88 -9.23 -25.13 -10.31
CA ALA A 88 -9.37 -25.70 -11.66
C ALA A 88 -10.17 -24.77 -12.60
N THR A 89 -11.25 -24.18 -12.09
CA THR A 89 -12.09 -23.22 -12.82
C THR A 89 -11.30 -21.96 -13.20
N GLU A 90 -10.54 -21.41 -12.24
CA GLU A 90 -9.67 -20.25 -12.49
C GLU A 90 -8.64 -20.55 -13.58
N LYS A 91 -8.00 -21.73 -13.52
CA LYS A 91 -7.04 -22.18 -14.55
C LYS A 91 -7.69 -22.24 -15.93
N GLU A 92 -8.89 -22.79 -16.04
CA GLU A 92 -9.61 -22.89 -17.31
C GLU A 92 -9.92 -21.50 -17.89
N VAL A 93 -10.53 -20.63 -17.08
CA VAL A 93 -10.91 -19.26 -17.51
C VAL A 93 -9.69 -18.48 -18.00
N VAL A 94 -8.62 -18.44 -17.20
CA VAL A 94 -7.45 -17.63 -17.55
C VAL A 94 -6.68 -18.21 -18.75
N THR A 95 -6.59 -19.53 -18.86
CA THR A 95 -5.93 -20.19 -19.99
C THR A 95 -6.68 -19.90 -21.29
N GLU A 96 -8.01 -19.99 -21.28
CA GLU A 96 -8.82 -19.67 -22.46
C GLU A 96 -8.75 -18.19 -22.83
N TRP A 97 -8.65 -17.29 -21.85
CA TRP A 97 -8.42 -15.87 -22.10
C TRP A 97 -7.12 -15.67 -22.91
N PHE A 98 -5.99 -16.21 -22.45
CA PHE A 98 -4.69 -16.04 -23.13
C PHE A 98 -4.60 -16.71 -24.50
N LYS A 99 -5.43 -17.73 -24.77
CA LYS A 99 -5.58 -18.32 -26.11
C LYS A 99 -6.47 -17.50 -27.05
N THR A 100 -7.30 -16.62 -26.51
CA THR A 100 -8.31 -15.88 -27.29
C THR A 100 -7.79 -14.51 -27.71
N TYR A 101 -7.11 -13.79 -26.82
CA TYR A 101 -6.69 -12.41 -27.06
C TYR A 101 -5.24 -12.35 -27.58
N ARG A 102 -5.10 -11.93 -28.84
CA ARG A 102 -3.80 -11.80 -29.50
C ARG A 102 -3.18 -10.43 -29.22
N ASN A 103 -1.90 -10.40 -28.85
CA ASN A 103 -1.11 -9.18 -28.59
C ASN A 103 -1.77 -8.18 -27.61
N PRO A 104 -2.28 -8.61 -26.43
CA PRO A 104 -2.89 -7.69 -25.49
C PRO A 104 -1.83 -6.76 -24.87
N GLN A 105 -2.20 -5.49 -24.69
CA GLN A 105 -1.32 -4.52 -24.03
C GLN A 105 -1.14 -4.89 -22.57
N SER A 106 0.11 -5.02 -22.14
CA SER A 106 0.47 -5.37 -20.76
C SER A 106 0.04 -4.28 -19.77
N ILE A 107 -0.53 -4.71 -18.63
CA ILE A 107 -0.94 -3.87 -17.51
C ILE A 107 -0.22 -4.31 -16.23
N GLY A 108 0.88 -3.63 -15.89
CA GLY A 108 1.71 -3.98 -14.73
C GLY A 108 1.38 -3.19 -13.48
N GLY A 109 1.59 -3.80 -12.31
CA GLY A 109 1.76 -3.10 -11.04
C GLY A 109 3.24 -2.97 -10.69
N ASP A 110 3.58 -2.11 -9.74
CA ASP A 110 4.94 -1.91 -9.24
C ASP A 110 5.09 -2.57 -7.87
N TRP A 111 5.47 -3.85 -7.84
CA TRP A 111 5.64 -4.62 -6.59
C TRP A 111 7.06 -5.15 -6.43
N THR A 112 7.72 -4.83 -5.32
CA THR A 112 9.02 -5.40 -4.96
C THR A 112 8.92 -6.78 -4.31
N ASP A 113 7.78 -7.08 -3.69
CA ASP A 113 7.53 -8.33 -2.98
C ASP A 113 6.17 -8.91 -3.41
N PHE A 114 6.16 -10.10 -4.01
CA PHE A 114 4.96 -10.67 -4.61
C PHE A 114 5.06 -12.19 -4.69
N PHE A 115 3.91 -12.85 -4.64
CA PHE A 115 3.80 -14.26 -4.93
C PHE A 115 3.67 -14.50 -6.43
N VAL A 116 4.24 -15.61 -6.88
CA VAL A 116 4.07 -16.20 -8.21
C VAL A 116 3.49 -17.59 -8.02
N GLN A 117 2.37 -17.92 -8.66
CA GLN A 117 1.71 -19.22 -8.58
C GLN A 117 1.55 -19.84 -9.97
N HIS A 118 1.80 -21.13 -10.07
CA HIS A 118 1.67 -21.85 -11.34
C HIS A 118 0.19 -21.97 -11.75
N VAL A 119 -0.11 -21.59 -12.99
CA VAL A 119 -1.43 -21.79 -13.59
C VAL A 119 -1.36 -22.95 -14.58
N SER A 120 -0.58 -22.77 -15.66
CA SER A 120 -0.41 -23.74 -16.74
C SER A 120 0.93 -23.55 -17.45
N GLY A 121 1.44 -24.61 -18.07
CA GLY A 121 2.57 -24.55 -19.00
C GLY A 121 2.40 -25.60 -20.09
N SER A 122 2.65 -25.23 -21.34
CA SER A 122 2.53 -26.12 -22.51
C SER A 122 3.84 -26.32 -23.27
N HIS A 123 4.93 -25.65 -22.88
CA HIS A 123 6.19 -25.70 -23.60
C HIS A 123 7.34 -26.27 -22.73
N SER A 124 7.85 -27.45 -23.08
CA SER A 124 8.93 -28.12 -22.32
C SER A 124 10.30 -27.44 -22.45
N ASN A 125 10.45 -26.48 -23.37
CA ASN A 125 11.71 -25.79 -23.60
C ASN A 125 11.83 -24.45 -22.88
N MET A 126 10.83 -24.09 -22.06
CA MET A 126 10.95 -22.99 -21.12
C MET A 126 11.54 -23.57 -19.83
N ASP A 127 12.85 -23.37 -19.63
CA ASP A 127 13.59 -24.05 -18.57
C ASP A 127 13.26 -23.46 -17.19
N PHE A 128 13.22 -22.12 -17.11
CA PHE A 128 12.89 -21.37 -15.91
C PHE A 128 12.34 -19.97 -16.21
N LEU A 129 11.71 -19.36 -15.21
CA LEU A 129 11.18 -18.00 -15.25
C LEU A 129 12.03 -17.02 -14.43
N VAL A 130 12.02 -15.75 -14.84
CA VAL A 130 12.66 -14.63 -14.13
C VAL A 130 11.72 -13.43 -14.00
N ALA A 131 12.02 -12.54 -13.05
CA ALA A 131 11.35 -11.26 -12.89
C ALA A 131 12.36 -10.10 -12.72
N ALA A 132 11.95 -8.89 -13.10
CA ALA A 132 12.73 -7.65 -13.03
C ALA A 132 14.18 -7.79 -13.54
N SER A 133 15.17 -7.74 -12.64
CA SER A 133 16.61 -7.79 -12.95
C SER A 133 17.11 -9.21 -13.19
N ASP A 134 16.32 -10.01 -13.92
CA ASP A 134 16.51 -11.45 -14.11
C ASP A 134 16.57 -12.24 -12.79
N ASP A 135 15.82 -11.82 -11.77
CA ASP A 135 15.70 -12.54 -10.51
C ASP A 135 15.01 -13.87 -10.75
N HIS A 136 15.71 -14.95 -10.43
CA HIS A 136 15.27 -16.29 -10.72
C HIS A 136 14.06 -16.70 -9.86
N ILE A 137 12.97 -17.11 -10.52
CA ILE A 137 11.79 -17.66 -9.86
C ILE A 137 12.04 -19.17 -9.61
N ASN A 138 12.95 -19.45 -8.67
CA ASN A 138 13.58 -20.76 -8.39
C ASN A 138 12.64 -21.98 -8.29
N ASN A 139 11.36 -21.81 -7.95
CA ASN A 139 10.44 -22.94 -7.87
C ASN A 139 9.84 -23.32 -9.23
N PHE A 140 10.08 -22.56 -10.29
CA PHE A 140 9.52 -22.76 -11.63
C PHE A 140 10.59 -23.29 -12.58
N ASN A 141 11.21 -24.43 -12.23
CA ASN A 141 12.26 -25.08 -13.03
C ASN A 141 11.74 -26.42 -13.58
N ALA A 142 11.39 -26.54 -14.87
CA ALA A 142 10.98 -27.76 -15.61
C ALA A 142 10.04 -28.80 -14.91
N THR A 143 9.56 -28.48 -13.72
CA THR A 143 8.71 -29.21 -12.77
C THR A 143 7.87 -28.14 -12.10
N GLU A 144 6.56 -28.35 -12.04
CA GLU A 144 5.59 -27.36 -11.59
C GLU A 144 5.71 -27.10 -10.08
N GLY A 145 6.69 -26.30 -9.64
CA GLY A 145 6.59 -25.71 -8.31
C GLY A 145 5.34 -24.84 -8.25
N ALA A 146 4.50 -25.09 -7.26
CA ALA A 146 3.16 -24.52 -7.23
C ALA A 146 3.15 -23.01 -6.92
N ILE A 147 4.14 -22.52 -6.17
CA ILE A 147 4.18 -21.14 -5.67
C ILE A 147 5.59 -20.70 -5.25
N MET A 148 5.89 -19.41 -5.40
CA MET A 148 7.10 -18.76 -4.89
C MET A 148 6.81 -17.35 -4.38
N LEU A 149 7.40 -16.96 -3.25
CA LEU A 149 7.50 -15.55 -2.85
C LEU A 149 8.77 -14.94 -3.43
N MET A 150 8.61 -13.89 -4.24
CA MET A 150 9.68 -13.00 -4.68
C MET A 150 9.82 -11.85 -3.69
N GLN A 151 11.05 -11.50 -3.31
CA GLN A 151 11.33 -10.44 -2.35
C GLN A 151 12.44 -9.54 -2.86
N ASN A 152 12.30 -8.23 -2.69
CA ASN A 152 13.28 -7.26 -3.20
C ASN A 152 13.61 -7.49 -4.69
N SER A 153 12.57 -7.83 -5.46
CA SER A 153 12.64 -8.02 -6.91
C SER A 153 11.79 -6.93 -7.56
N GLY A 154 11.03 -7.26 -8.60
CA GLY A 154 10.08 -6.35 -9.23
C GLY A 154 9.14 -7.07 -10.18
N THR A 155 8.01 -6.45 -10.45
CA THR A 155 7.06 -6.83 -11.52
C THR A 155 7.23 -5.99 -12.78
N SER A 156 8.33 -5.22 -12.87
CA SER A 156 8.65 -4.34 -14.01
C SER A 156 8.98 -5.11 -15.29
N SER A 157 9.45 -6.34 -15.17
CA SER A 157 9.74 -7.24 -16.28
C SER A 157 9.51 -8.68 -15.89
N PHE A 158 9.18 -9.53 -16.86
CA PHE A 158 9.17 -10.98 -16.73
C PHE A 158 9.88 -11.61 -17.93
N GLY A 159 10.46 -12.78 -17.73
CA GLY A 159 11.10 -13.49 -18.81
C GLY A 159 11.22 -14.98 -18.56
N TYR A 160 11.69 -15.69 -19.56
CA TYR A 160 11.99 -17.12 -19.47
C TYR A 160 13.28 -17.46 -20.19
N ARG A 161 13.89 -18.56 -19.75
CA ARG A 161 15.03 -19.18 -20.40
C ARG A 161 14.55 -20.23 -21.40
N ALA A 162 14.97 -20.10 -22.66
CA ALA A 162 14.68 -21.11 -23.68
C ALA A 162 15.86 -22.10 -23.85
N SER A 163 15.61 -23.40 -23.70
CA SER A 163 16.65 -24.43 -23.96
C SER A 163 16.95 -24.63 -25.44
N LEU A 164 16.03 -24.28 -26.34
CA LEU A 164 16.22 -24.45 -27.79
C LEU A 164 17.42 -23.68 -28.32
N ASP A 165 17.59 -22.44 -27.85
CA ASP A 165 18.64 -21.53 -28.31
C ASP A 165 19.58 -21.07 -27.18
N GLY A 166 19.27 -21.43 -25.93
CA GLY A 166 20.05 -21.01 -24.79
C GLY A 166 20.06 -19.50 -24.63
N LYS A 167 18.90 -18.82 -24.73
CA LYS A 167 18.75 -17.38 -24.48
C LYS A 167 17.63 -17.05 -23.50
N MET A 168 17.67 -15.82 -22.99
CA MET A 168 16.56 -15.22 -22.25
C MET A 168 15.63 -14.52 -23.23
N HIS A 169 14.33 -14.68 -23.01
CA HIS A 169 13.26 -14.06 -23.76
C HIS A 169 12.32 -13.31 -22.82
N TYR A 170 11.80 -12.19 -23.30
CA TYR A 170 10.97 -11.25 -22.53
C TYR A 170 9.65 -10.98 -23.25
N ASN A 171 9.14 -11.97 -24.00
CA ASN A 171 7.82 -11.87 -24.63
C ASN A 171 6.75 -12.31 -23.63
N TYR A 172 6.21 -11.34 -22.89
CA TYR A 172 5.19 -11.54 -21.86
C TYR A 172 4.14 -10.42 -21.89
N THR A 173 3.01 -10.67 -21.24
CA THR A 173 2.00 -9.64 -20.95
C THR A 173 1.37 -9.89 -19.59
N ILE A 174 1.15 -8.82 -18.83
CA ILE A 174 0.48 -8.85 -17.53
C ILE A 174 -0.98 -8.44 -17.74
N GLN A 175 -1.92 -9.19 -17.20
CA GLN A 175 -3.36 -8.96 -17.37
C GLN A 175 -4.11 -9.12 -16.05
N TYR A 176 -5.19 -8.36 -15.89
CA TYR A 176 -6.09 -8.45 -14.75
C TYR A 176 -7.38 -9.14 -15.19
N ILE A 177 -7.58 -10.37 -14.72
CA ILE A 177 -8.65 -11.26 -15.17
C ILE A 177 -9.38 -11.75 -13.92
N GLU A 178 -10.70 -11.57 -13.87
CA GLU A 178 -11.57 -12.04 -12.76
C GLU A 178 -11.06 -11.75 -11.34
N GLY A 179 -10.46 -10.58 -11.12
CA GLY A 179 -10.05 -10.14 -9.80
C GLY A 179 -8.57 -10.39 -9.45
N ALA A 180 -7.78 -10.98 -10.34
CA ALA A 180 -6.36 -11.28 -10.10
C ALA A 180 -5.46 -10.91 -11.28
N TYR A 181 -4.17 -10.74 -10.99
CA TYR A 181 -3.14 -10.47 -11.99
C TYR A 181 -2.48 -11.77 -12.45
N TYR A 182 -2.28 -11.87 -13.76
CA TYR A 182 -1.62 -13.01 -14.40
C TYR A 182 -0.57 -12.52 -15.38
N VAL A 183 0.50 -13.29 -15.49
CA VAL A 183 1.53 -13.11 -16.51
C VAL A 183 1.42 -14.27 -17.47
N GLY A 184 1.15 -13.96 -18.74
CA GLY A 184 1.23 -14.91 -19.83
C GLY A 184 2.54 -14.72 -20.60
N PHE A 185 3.11 -15.82 -21.07
CA PHE A 185 4.31 -15.84 -21.90
C PHE A 185 3.99 -16.42 -23.28
N ASP A 186 4.58 -15.84 -24.32
CA ASP A 186 4.49 -16.29 -25.71
C ASP A 186 5.87 -16.79 -26.14
N PHE A 187 5.96 -18.08 -26.41
CA PHE A 187 7.21 -18.79 -26.61
C PHE A 187 7.84 -18.45 -27.97
N GLU A 188 9.10 -18.06 -27.92
CA GLU A 188 9.96 -17.89 -29.07
C GLU A 188 11.35 -18.46 -28.79
N ALA A 189 12.03 -18.83 -29.86
CA ALA A 189 13.42 -19.23 -29.85
C ALA A 189 14.11 -18.72 -31.11
N THR A 190 15.35 -18.26 -30.97
CA THR A 190 16.11 -17.56 -32.03
C THR A 190 17.48 -18.21 -32.26
N GLY A 191 17.53 -19.53 -32.21
CA GLY A 191 18.75 -20.30 -32.42
C GLY A 191 19.28 -20.17 -33.85
N GLN A 192 20.54 -20.59 -34.06
CA GLN A 192 21.18 -20.47 -35.37
C GLN A 192 20.61 -21.45 -36.40
N ASN A 193 20.18 -22.63 -35.96
CA ASN A 193 19.65 -23.67 -36.84
C ASN A 193 18.12 -23.57 -36.94
N PRO A 194 17.52 -23.97 -38.09
CA PRO A 194 16.06 -23.93 -38.27
C PRO A 194 15.25 -24.69 -37.21
N ASN A 195 15.79 -25.78 -36.65
CA ASN A 195 15.15 -26.57 -35.60
C ASN A 195 15.28 -25.96 -34.19
N GLN A 196 15.96 -24.82 -34.06
CA GLN A 196 16.09 -24.03 -32.83
C GLN A 196 15.36 -22.69 -32.93
N GLN A 197 14.54 -22.51 -33.99
CA GLN A 197 13.79 -21.30 -34.25
C GLN A 197 12.30 -21.57 -34.09
N VAL A 198 11.65 -20.82 -33.21
CA VAL A 198 10.21 -20.80 -33.03
C VAL A 198 9.79 -19.34 -33.00
N ALA A 199 8.83 -18.98 -33.85
CA ALA A 199 8.30 -17.63 -33.88
C ALA A 199 7.12 -17.52 -32.91
N ALA A 200 7.14 -16.46 -32.11
CA ALA A 200 6.01 -16.03 -31.31
C ALA A 200 4.74 -15.91 -32.16
N ASP A 201 3.60 -16.38 -31.64
CA ASP A 201 2.32 -16.36 -32.37
C ASP A 201 1.39 -15.21 -31.93
N GLY A 202 1.73 -14.53 -30.84
CA GLY A 202 0.99 -13.43 -30.22
C GLY A 202 -0.03 -13.88 -29.18
N TYR A 203 -0.09 -15.17 -28.84
CA TYR A 203 -0.93 -15.73 -27.78
C TYR A 203 -0.08 -16.16 -26.58
N TYR A 204 -0.31 -15.51 -25.45
CA TYR A 204 0.56 -15.61 -24.27
C TYR A 204 0.18 -16.79 -23.36
N SER A 205 -0.13 -17.93 -23.97
CA SER A 205 -0.66 -19.12 -23.28
C SER A 205 0.37 -20.23 -23.05
N ASP A 206 1.62 -20.05 -23.49
CA ASP A 206 2.67 -21.08 -23.42
C ASP A 206 3.13 -21.37 -21.99
N TRP A 207 3.13 -20.33 -21.16
CA TRP A 207 3.24 -20.44 -19.72
C TRP A 207 2.42 -19.32 -19.09
N ILE A 208 1.59 -19.66 -18.11
CA ILE A 208 0.79 -18.71 -17.36
C ILE A 208 1.12 -18.85 -15.87
N VAL A 209 1.36 -17.72 -15.22
CA VAL A 209 1.48 -17.63 -13.76
C VAL A 209 0.54 -16.57 -13.22
N LYS A 210 0.03 -16.79 -12.01
CA LYS A 210 -0.71 -15.78 -11.24
C LYS A 210 0.28 -15.02 -10.38
N ILE A 211 0.12 -13.71 -10.28
CA ILE A 211 0.92 -12.86 -9.40
C ILE A 211 0.02 -12.08 -8.43
N SER A 212 0.51 -11.87 -7.21
CA SER A 212 -0.19 -11.08 -6.19
C SER A 212 0.80 -10.39 -5.26
N PRO A 213 0.56 -9.15 -4.83
CA PRO A 213 1.43 -8.48 -3.87
C PRO A 213 1.49 -9.29 -2.56
N ALA A 214 2.65 -9.33 -1.92
CA ALA A 214 2.82 -10.03 -0.65
C ALA A 214 2.06 -9.32 0.48
N VAL A 215 1.32 -10.08 1.30
CA VAL A 215 0.70 -9.56 2.52
C VAL A 215 1.51 -10.06 3.72
N TYR A 216 2.10 -9.13 4.47
CA TYR A 216 2.92 -9.47 5.63
C TYR A 216 2.07 -9.59 6.89
N THR A 217 2.33 -10.62 7.69
CA THR A 217 1.53 -10.90 8.90
C THR A 217 1.76 -9.89 10.04
N ASN A 218 2.87 -9.14 9.99
CA ASN A 218 3.13 -8.03 10.90
C ASN A 218 2.74 -6.66 10.32
N ALA A 219 2.06 -6.64 9.16
CA ALA A 219 1.63 -5.40 8.55
C ALA A 219 0.55 -4.71 9.39
N TYR A 220 0.56 -3.39 9.37
CA TYR A 220 -0.53 -2.54 9.85
C TYR A 220 -0.80 -1.47 8.82
N ARG A 221 -1.99 -0.88 8.86
CA ARG A 221 -2.41 0.15 7.92
C ARG A 221 -2.34 1.53 8.57
N ILE A 222 -1.88 2.51 7.82
CA ILE A 222 -2.00 3.93 8.15
C ILE A 222 -3.03 4.52 7.19
N ILE A 223 -4.02 5.20 7.76
CA ILE A 223 -5.00 6.05 7.09
C ILE A 223 -4.75 7.49 7.53
N ALA A 224 -4.84 8.46 6.64
CA ALA A 224 -4.44 9.82 6.95
C ALA A 224 -5.17 10.87 6.12
N GLU A 225 -5.15 12.09 6.64
CA GLU A 225 -5.73 13.29 6.04
C GLU A 225 -4.63 14.16 5.44
N ASP A 226 -4.88 14.89 4.36
CA ASP A 226 -3.96 15.86 3.77
C ASP A 226 -4.08 17.25 4.43
N LEU A 227 -5.02 17.39 5.38
CA LEU A 227 -5.35 18.62 6.09
C LEU A 227 -5.87 19.73 5.16
N GLY A 228 -6.24 19.45 3.91
CA GLY A 228 -6.78 20.41 2.95
C GLY A 228 -8.11 20.98 3.41
N ASP A 229 -9.20 20.35 2.96
CA ASP A 229 -10.53 20.57 3.52
C ASP A 229 -10.68 19.71 4.81
N SER A 230 -11.57 20.07 5.72
CA SER A 230 -11.72 19.36 7.02
C SER A 230 -13.18 19.10 7.37
N ASP A 231 -14.03 18.91 6.36
CA ASP A 231 -15.49 18.81 6.54
C ASP A 231 -16.02 17.38 6.63
N ASP A 232 -15.30 16.38 6.13
CA ASP A 232 -15.74 14.98 6.11
C ASP A 232 -14.93 14.05 7.03
N PHE A 233 -13.62 14.22 7.23
CA PHE A 233 -12.78 13.33 8.04
C PHE A 233 -12.92 11.86 7.62
N ASP A 234 -12.72 11.58 6.34
CA ASP A 234 -12.81 10.24 5.79
C ASP A 234 -11.51 9.44 5.95
N PHE A 235 -10.37 10.09 6.22
CA PHE A 235 -9.03 9.54 6.37
C PHE A 235 -8.54 8.73 5.18
N ASN A 236 -9.07 8.96 3.96
CA ASN A 236 -8.65 8.22 2.77
C ASN A 236 -7.65 8.98 1.89
N ASP A 237 -7.22 10.18 2.30
CA ASP A 237 -6.30 11.02 1.52
C ASP A 237 -5.00 10.30 1.18
N VAL A 238 -4.51 9.47 2.11
CA VAL A 238 -3.59 8.40 1.79
C VAL A 238 -3.86 7.18 2.66
N VAL A 239 -3.89 6.00 2.02
CA VAL A 239 -4.03 4.71 2.70
C VAL A 239 -2.89 3.80 2.28
N PHE A 240 -2.12 3.30 3.25
CA PHE A 240 -1.01 2.39 2.95
C PHE A 240 -0.73 1.44 4.11
N ASP A 241 -0.23 0.26 3.76
CA ASP A 241 0.22 -0.74 4.72
C ASP A 241 1.72 -0.61 4.96
N VAL A 242 2.14 -0.85 6.19
CA VAL A 242 3.53 -0.82 6.64
C VAL A 242 3.88 -2.17 7.26
N ALA A 243 4.94 -2.80 6.76
CA ALA A 243 5.53 -3.98 7.36
C ALA A 243 7.04 -3.81 7.54
N THR A 244 7.62 -4.66 8.39
CA THR A 244 9.09 -4.77 8.49
C THR A 244 9.52 -6.20 8.23
N ASN A 245 10.51 -6.37 7.37
CA ASN A 245 11.07 -7.68 7.09
C ASN A 245 12.56 -7.56 6.78
N GLY A 246 13.38 -8.32 7.51
CA GLY A 246 14.81 -8.43 7.29
C GLY A 246 15.59 -7.11 7.30
N GLY A 247 15.22 -6.18 8.18
CA GLY A 247 15.88 -4.88 8.30
C GLY A 247 15.42 -3.85 7.25
N ALA A 248 14.38 -4.15 6.47
CA ALA A 248 13.74 -3.22 5.57
C ALA A 248 12.32 -2.88 6.04
N THR A 249 11.86 -1.69 5.65
CA THR A 249 10.46 -1.26 5.76
C THR A 249 9.79 -1.45 4.41
N ILE A 250 8.64 -2.12 4.39
CA ILE A 250 7.86 -2.39 3.19
C ILE A 250 6.60 -1.53 3.27
N ILE A 251 6.36 -0.76 2.21
CA ILE A 251 5.16 0.07 2.06
C ILE A 251 4.32 -0.53 0.93
N THR A 252 3.04 -0.76 1.21
CA THR A 252 2.03 -1.08 0.19
C THR A 252 1.01 0.04 0.14
N LEU A 253 1.15 0.94 -0.84
CA LEU A 253 0.23 2.04 -1.06
C LEU A 253 -1.08 1.49 -1.68
N GLN A 254 -2.19 1.77 -1.01
CA GLN A 254 -3.52 1.24 -1.33
C GLN A 254 -4.43 2.29 -1.98
N ALA A 255 -4.39 3.53 -1.51
CA ALA A 255 -5.22 4.62 -2.02
C ALA A 255 -4.55 5.99 -1.91
N ALA A 256 -5.02 6.93 -2.74
CA ALA A 256 -4.66 8.34 -2.72
C ALA A 256 -5.94 9.17 -2.93
N GLY A 257 -6.46 9.77 -1.86
CA GLY A 257 -7.61 10.69 -1.90
C GLY A 257 -7.22 12.16 -1.76
N GLY A 258 -5.98 12.46 -1.38
CA GLY A 258 -5.59 13.84 -1.13
C GLY A 258 -5.61 14.68 -2.41
N THR A 259 -5.94 15.96 -2.27
CA THR A 259 -5.82 16.94 -3.37
C THR A 259 -4.55 17.77 -3.28
N LEU A 260 -3.81 17.64 -2.18
CA LEU A 260 -2.50 18.21 -1.96
C LEU A 260 -1.40 17.16 -2.21
N PRO A 261 -0.18 17.56 -2.63
CA PRO A 261 0.95 16.65 -2.72
C PRO A 261 1.25 16.01 -1.37
N LEU A 262 1.24 14.68 -1.35
CA LEU A 262 1.44 13.84 -0.17
C LEU A 262 2.67 12.97 -0.37
N TYR A 263 3.48 12.82 0.67
CA TYR A 263 4.71 12.04 0.60
C TYR A 263 4.78 11.04 1.75
N ILE A 264 5.13 9.79 1.44
CA ILE A 264 5.49 8.79 2.44
C ILE A 264 7.01 8.83 2.61
N GLU A 265 7.47 9.15 3.82
CA GLU A 265 8.89 9.22 4.16
C GLU A 265 9.29 8.10 5.11
N VAL A 266 10.34 7.36 4.74
CA VAL A 266 10.95 6.31 5.54
C VAL A 266 12.46 6.41 5.42
N GLY A 267 13.16 6.61 6.55
CA GLY A 267 14.64 6.56 6.56
C GLY A 267 15.35 7.55 5.62
N GLY A 268 14.68 8.65 5.24
CA GLY A 268 15.18 9.64 4.28
C GLY A 268 14.77 9.39 2.82
N ASP A 269 14.16 8.24 2.50
CA ASP A 269 13.46 8.02 1.23
C ASP A 269 12.06 8.64 1.34
N SER A 270 11.76 9.64 0.51
CA SER A 270 10.49 10.38 0.50
C SER A 270 9.89 10.30 -0.89
N ARG A 271 8.71 9.68 -1.01
CA ARG A 271 8.05 9.40 -2.29
C ARG A 271 6.66 10.00 -2.35
N GLU A 272 6.36 10.71 -3.44
CA GLU A 272 5.05 11.34 -3.65
C GLU A 272 4.00 10.28 -4.02
N VAL A 273 2.86 10.34 -3.33
CA VAL A 273 1.81 9.32 -3.32
C VAL A 273 1.14 9.14 -4.69
N HIS A 274 0.80 10.22 -5.39
CA HIS A 274 0.14 10.15 -6.70
C HIS A 274 1.11 9.68 -7.80
N GLY A 275 2.35 10.13 -7.72
CA GLY A 275 3.45 9.76 -8.60
C GLY A 275 3.78 8.27 -8.50
N LEU A 276 3.66 7.67 -7.31
CA LEU A 276 3.75 6.22 -7.15
C LEU A 276 2.66 5.47 -7.94
N PHE A 277 1.45 6.01 -8.01
CA PHE A 277 0.38 5.46 -8.86
C PHE A 277 0.51 5.85 -10.35
N GLY A 278 1.49 6.69 -10.71
CA GLY A 278 1.69 7.22 -12.05
C GLY A 278 0.55 8.14 -12.51
N VAL A 279 -0.02 8.94 -11.60
CA VAL A 279 -1.07 9.92 -11.89
C VAL A 279 -0.68 11.32 -11.40
N SER A 280 -1.43 12.34 -11.82
CA SER A 280 -1.28 13.70 -11.30
C SER A 280 -1.75 13.83 -9.85
N ASN A 281 -1.18 14.81 -9.13
CA ASN A 281 -1.36 15.07 -7.69
C ASN A 281 -2.78 15.49 -7.23
N THR A 282 -3.77 15.35 -8.09
CA THR A 282 -5.19 15.66 -7.82
C THR A 282 -6.12 14.54 -8.27
N THR A 283 -5.56 13.41 -8.72
CA THR A 283 -6.32 12.29 -9.23
C THR A 283 -6.57 11.33 -8.09
N MET A 284 -7.82 11.24 -7.64
CA MET A 284 -8.21 10.24 -6.66
C MET A 284 -7.96 8.83 -7.19
N VAL A 285 -7.42 7.96 -6.33
CA VAL A 285 -7.13 6.56 -6.62
C VAL A 285 -7.68 5.70 -5.50
N ASN A 286 -8.54 4.75 -5.85
CA ASN A 286 -9.10 3.73 -4.96
C ASN A 286 -9.91 4.27 -3.76
N THR A 287 -10.44 5.49 -3.81
CA THR A 287 -11.36 6.06 -2.80
C THR A 287 -12.83 5.94 -3.19
N GLY A 288 -13.16 5.21 -4.26
CA GLY A 288 -14.50 5.19 -4.85
C GLY A 288 -14.78 6.38 -5.78
N ALA A 289 -13.90 7.39 -5.78
CA ALA A 289 -13.82 8.43 -6.79
C ALA A 289 -12.55 8.27 -7.65
N GLY A 290 -12.57 8.83 -8.86
CA GLY A 290 -11.41 8.86 -9.74
C GLY A 290 -11.05 7.51 -10.37
N ALA A 291 -9.77 7.14 -10.29
CA ALA A 291 -9.21 5.96 -10.93
C ALA A 291 -9.18 4.75 -9.99
N THR A 292 -9.27 3.55 -10.57
CA THR A 292 -8.98 2.30 -9.87
C THR A 292 -7.64 1.76 -10.35
N LYS A 293 -6.72 1.51 -9.42
CA LYS A 293 -5.35 1.02 -9.72
C LYS A 293 -4.93 -0.10 -8.80
N ALA A 294 -3.99 -0.92 -9.28
CA ALA A 294 -3.27 -1.87 -8.45
C ALA A 294 -2.60 -1.15 -7.28
N PRO A 295 -2.50 -1.77 -6.09
CA PRO A 295 -1.62 -1.27 -5.04
C PRO A 295 -0.18 -1.16 -5.54
N VAL A 296 0.59 -0.24 -4.98
CA VAL A 296 2.01 -0.07 -5.29
C VAL A 296 2.82 -0.52 -4.08
N MET A 297 3.82 -1.38 -4.29
CA MET A 297 4.61 -1.93 -3.19
C MET A 297 6.09 -1.70 -3.42
N TYR A 298 6.74 -1.08 -2.43
CA TYR A 298 8.17 -0.84 -2.46
C TYR A 298 8.83 -1.09 -1.12
N ARG A 299 10.13 -1.37 -1.20
CA ARG A 299 11.01 -1.63 -0.07
C ARG A 299 11.96 -0.46 0.13
N VAL A 300 12.11 -0.04 1.38
CA VAL A 300 13.12 0.93 1.83
C VAL A 300 14.08 0.21 2.77
N ASN A 301 15.38 0.29 2.47
CA ASN A 301 16.41 -0.28 3.33
C ASN A 301 16.46 0.47 4.65
N GLY A 302 16.48 -0.27 5.76
CA GLY A 302 16.45 0.28 7.11
C GLY A 302 15.06 0.18 7.75
N THR A 303 15.08 0.21 9.08
CA THR A 303 13.89 0.34 9.91
C THR A 303 13.86 1.77 10.45
N GLY A 304 12.78 2.49 10.23
CA GLY A 304 12.65 3.88 10.68
C GLY A 304 11.19 4.24 10.94
N ALA A 305 10.98 5.42 11.53
CA ALA A 305 9.65 5.98 11.62
C ALA A 305 9.09 6.22 10.21
N VAL A 306 7.83 5.85 10.02
CA VAL A 306 7.10 6.14 8.78
C VAL A 306 6.34 7.44 8.98
N ASN A 307 6.75 8.47 8.25
CA ASN A 307 6.16 9.79 8.27
C ASN A 307 5.29 9.98 7.03
N VAL A 308 4.23 10.77 7.18
CA VAL A 308 3.46 11.28 6.06
C VAL A 308 3.66 12.77 6.05
N LYS A 309 4.05 13.32 4.91
CA LYS A 309 4.24 14.77 4.72
C LYS A 309 3.24 15.29 3.71
N VAL A 310 2.73 16.49 3.96
CA VAL A 310 1.86 17.20 3.03
C VAL A 310 2.51 18.50 2.63
N GLU A 311 2.51 18.81 1.35
CA GLU A 311 2.86 20.12 0.82
C GLU A 311 1.58 20.95 0.68
N GLY A 312 1.46 22.00 1.48
CA GLY A 312 0.35 22.94 1.43
C GLY A 312 0.38 23.84 0.20
N GLN A 313 -0.66 24.65 0.03
CA GLN A 313 -0.86 25.48 -1.17
C GLN A 313 0.23 26.54 -1.39
N ASN A 314 0.95 26.96 -0.34
CA ASN A 314 2.07 27.90 -0.46
C ASN A 314 3.44 27.23 -0.26
N ALA A 315 3.54 25.93 -0.60
CA ALA A 315 4.73 25.10 -0.50
C ALA A 315 5.26 24.88 0.94
N GLU A 316 4.44 25.15 1.95
CA GLU A 316 4.72 24.77 3.33
C GLU A 316 4.61 23.25 3.51
N VAL A 317 5.55 22.64 4.23
CA VAL A 317 5.55 21.19 4.43
C VAL A 317 5.14 20.86 5.86
N TYR A 318 4.08 20.09 6.00
CA TYR A 318 3.59 19.57 7.28
C TYR A 318 3.97 18.10 7.42
N THR A 319 4.31 17.66 8.62
CA THR A 319 4.41 16.23 8.92
C THR A 319 3.19 15.84 9.74
N LEU A 320 2.43 14.86 9.25
CA LEU A 320 1.19 14.43 9.90
C LEU A 320 1.44 13.75 11.23
N LYS A 321 0.68 14.19 12.23
CA LYS A 321 0.82 13.84 13.65
C LYS A 321 -0.32 12.94 14.11
N ALA A 322 0.00 12.11 15.08
CA ALA A 322 -0.95 11.34 15.88
C ALA A 322 -0.54 11.49 17.35
N GLU A 323 -0.58 12.73 17.85
CA GLU A 323 -0.19 13.03 19.23
C GLU A 323 -1.24 12.49 20.21
N ILE A 324 -0.78 11.87 21.30
CA ILE A 324 -1.65 11.28 22.31
C ILE A 324 -2.57 12.37 22.89
N GLY A 325 -3.87 12.09 22.91
CA GLY A 325 -4.90 12.98 23.45
C GLY A 325 -5.16 14.24 22.62
N LYS A 326 -4.75 14.28 21.35
CA LYS A 326 -5.03 15.38 20.40
C LYS A 326 -5.62 14.85 19.10
N ALA A 327 -6.30 15.72 18.35
CA ALA A 327 -6.91 15.35 17.07
C ALA A 327 -5.88 14.66 16.15
N PRO A 328 -6.19 13.46 15.63
CA PRO A 328 -5.27 12.70 14.81
C PRO A 328 -5.29 13.23 13.39
N GLN A 329 -4.13 13.37 12.77
CA GLN A 329 -4.01 13.64 11.33
C GLN A 329 -3.74 12.35 10.55
N LYS A 330 -3.46 11.26 11.28
CA LYS A 330 -3.33 9.89 10.79
C LYS A 330 -3.71 8.92 11.90
N ILE A 331 -4.24 7.77 11.52
CA ILE A 331 -4.68 6.70 12.42
C ILE A 331 -4.03 5.40 11.95
N ARG A 332 -3.64 4.56 12.91
CA ARG A 332 -3.19 3.20 12.64
C ARG A 332 -4.30 2.19 12.92
N VAL A 333 -4.53 1.31 11.94
CA VAL A 333 -5.55 0.25 11.97
C VAL A 333 -4.97 -1.08 11.47
N GLU A 334 -5.72 -2.16 11.63
CA GLU A 334 -5.38 -3.46 11.03
C GLU A 334 -5.55 -3.42 9.49
N THR A 335 -4.80 -4.23 8.74
CA THR A 335 -4.85 -4.24 7.26
C THR A 335 -6.19 -4.69 6.67
N ARG A 336 -7.02 -5.36 7.47
CA ARG A 336 -8.40 -5.72 7.10
C ARG A 336 -9.39 -4.55 7.21
N TYR A 337 -8.99 -3.42 7.78
CA TYR A 337 -9.83 -2.21 7.83
C TYR A 337 -10.19 -1.77 6.41
N GLU A 338 -11.49 -1.62 6.15
CA GLU A 338 -11.97 -1.10 4.87
C GLU A 338 -12.10 0.43 4.97
N TRP A 339 -11.25 1.17 4.26
CA TRP A 339 -11.35 2.63 4.27
C TRP A 339 -12.69 3.12 3.70
N THR A 340 -13.07 4.32 4.11
CA THR A 340 -14.25 5.04 3.64
C THR A 340 -14.10 5.42 2.18
N THR A 341 -15.23 5.65 1.50
CA THR A 341 -15.18 6.32 0.20
C THR A 341 -14.94 7.81 0.36
N GLU A 342 -14.52 8.47 -0.71
CA GLU A 342 -14.39 9.92 -0.83
C GLU A 342 -15.60 10.65 -0.23
N ARG A 343 -15.36 11.57 0.70
CA ARG A 343 -16.37 12.39 1.41
C ARG A 343 -17.32 11.63 2.32
N GLN A 344 -17.05 10.36 2.60
CA GLN A 344 -17.79 9.60 3.59
C GLN A 344 -17.08 9.73 4.94
N ALA A 345 -17.66 10.51 5.84
CA ALA A 345 -17.12 10.64 7.19
C ALA A 345 -16.93 9.28 7.86
N ILE A 346 -15.83 9.11 8.59
CA ILE A 346 -15.48 7.82 9.20
C ILE A 346 -16.58 7.28 10.12
N ASN A 347 -17.28 8.14 10.86
CA ASN A 347 -18.39 7.74 11.72
C ASN A 347 -19.67 7.32 10.96
N ASP A 348 -19.79 7.67 9.68
CA ASP A 348 -20.93 7.28 8.86
C ASP A 348 -20.79 5.82 8.42
N LYS A 349 -19.55 5.37 8.16
CA LYS A 349 -19.23 3.96 7.91
C LYS A 349 -19.08 3.17 9.22
N TYR A 350 -18.47 3.78 10.24
CA TYR A 350 -18.13 3.18 11.52
C TYR A 350 -18.75 3.97 12.68
N PRO A 351 -20.03 3.75 13.03
CA PRO A 351 -20.73 4.54 14.04
C PRO A 351 -20.09 4.59 15.43
N GLY A 352 -19.28 3.57 15.78
CA GLY A 352 -18.55 3.51 17.05
C GLY A 352 -17.31 4.41 17.11
N PHE A 353 -16.93 5.09 16.03
CA PHE A 353 -15.71 5.90 15.98
C PHE A 353 -15.71 7.03 17.02
N ALA A 354 -16.83 7.75 17.17
CA ALA A 354 -16.92 8.84 18.15
C ALA A 354 -16.82 8.33 19.60
N ASP A 355 -17.38 7.14 19.89
CA ASP A 355 -17.23 6.51 21.20
C ASP A 355 -15.76 6.15 21.45
N TRP A 356 -15.05 5.66 20.43
CA TRP A 356 -13.62 5.36 20.53
C TRP A 356 -12.73 6.60 20.68
N VAL A 357 -13.10 7.73 20.08
CA VAL A 357 -12.43 9.02 20.31
C VAL A 357 -12.47 9.41 21.79
N ALA A 358 -13.59 9.16 22.47
CA ALA A 358 -13.79 9.47 23.89
C ALA A 358 -13.34 8.36 24.86
N ASP A 359 -13.19 7.11 24.39
CA ASP A 359 -12.74 5.95 25.15
C ASP A 359 -11.92 5.00 24.26
N PRO A 360 -10.58 4.96 24.41
CA PRO A 360 -9.71 4.13 23.58
C PRO A 360 -9.98 2.62 23.69
N THR A 361 -10.78 2.18 24.68
CA THR A 361 -11.16 0.78 24.87
C THR A 361 -12.41 0.37 24.09
N ALA A 362 -13.16 1.33 23.54
CA ALA A 362 -14.33 1.05 22.71
C ALA A 362 -13.92 0.40 21.39
N ASN A 363 -14.68 -0.61 20.94
CA ASN A 363 -14.48 -1.16 19.60
C ASN A 363 -15.25 -0.31 18.57
N TRP A 364 -14.57 0.13 17.51
CA TRP A 364 -15.18 1.01 16.50
C TRP A 364 -15.33 0.41 15.10
N TYR A 365 -14.65 -0.69 14.76
CA TYR A 365 -14.69 -1.31 13.42
C TYR A 365 -14.64 -2.84 13.42
#